data_AF-A0A7S3DG74-F1
#
_entry.id   AF-A0A7S3DG74-F1
#
_cell.length_a   1.000
_cell.length_b   1.000
_cell.length_c   1.000
_cell.angle_alpha   90.00
_cell.angle_beta   90.00
_cell.angle_gamma   90.00
#
_symmetry.space_group_name_H-M   'P 1'
#
loop_
_entity.id
_entity.type
_entity.pdbx_description
1 polymer ?
#
loop_
_entity_poly.entity_id
_entity_poly.type
_entity_poly.pdbx_seq_one_letter_code
_entity_poly.pdbx_strand_id
1 'polypeptide(L)'
;INWISFLPTLSFCLMASAQCVTGGDIEYEVIRRLNAAKLVVILGTKTYGQAGTVKFSSKEELCFIVNEEKPFFLIKMCDRFEDPTTRFRLPDTTSYFQWEKGTPLPANLVAELEAKYSRCL
;
A
#
# COMPACT_ATOMS: atom_id res chain seq x y z
N ILE A 1 -7.44 20.49 2.14
CA ILE A 1 -6.01 20.24 1.85
C ILE A 1 -5.96 19.41 0.59
N ASN A 2 -5.49 20.02 -0.51
CA ASN A 2 -5.52 19.47 -1.85
C ASN A 2 -4.21 18.66 -2.04
N TRP A 3 -4.30 17.34 -1.90
CA TRP A 3 -3.16 16.42 -1.87
C TRP A 3 -2.43 16.24 -3.22
N ILE A 4 -2.97 16.82 -4.29
CA ILE A 4 -2.50 16.62 -5.68
C ILE A 4 -1.15 17.30 -5.94
N SER A 5 -0.74 18.27 -5.12
CA SER A 5 0.39 19.14 -5.46
C SER A 5 1.75 18.70 -4.90
N PHE A 6 1.82 17.67 -4.03
CA PHE A 6 3.01 17.53 -3.17
C PHE A 6 4.00 16.42 -3.52
N LEU A 7 3.70 15.39 -4.32
CA LEU A 7 4.61 14.23 -4.40
C LEU A 7 4.66 13.56 -5.77
N PRO A 8 5.63 13.91 -6.63
CA PRO A 8 5.93 13.14 -7.85
C PRO A 8 6.69 11.82 -7.59
N THR A 9 6.99 11.47 -6.33
CA THR A 9 7.91 10.36 -5.98
C THR A 9 7.36 9.30 -5.03
N LEU A 10 6.14 9.47 -4.50
CA LEU A 10 5.50 8.47 -3.62
C LEU A 10 4.40 7.72 -4.39
N SER A 11 4.65 6.44 -4.66
CA SER A 11 3.63 5.54 -5.19
C SER A 11 2.70 5.12 -4.04
N PHE A 12 1.54 5.77 -3.95
CA PHE A 12 0.47 5.40 -3.01
C PHE A 12 -0.12 4.05 -3.41
N CYS A 13 -0.03 3.04 -2.53
CA CYS A 13 -0.64 1.73 -2.75
C CYS A 13 -1.94 1.58 -1.95
N LEU A 14 -2.97 2.28 -2.42
CA LEU A 14 -4.35 1.80 -2.32
C LEU A 14 -5.10 2.28 -3.54
N MET A 15 -5.33 1.35 -4.48
CA MET A 15 -5.86 1.61 -5.81
C MET A 15 -5.11 2.74 -6.51
N ALA A 16 -4.23 2.33 -7.41
CA ALA A 16 -3.70 3.17 -8.45
C ALA A 16 -4.77 4.18 -8.94
N SER A 17 -4.61 5.46 -8.59
CA SER A 17 -4.69 6.51 -9.60
C SER A 17 -3.47 6.36 -10.52
N ALA A 18 -3.28 5.16 -11.08
CA ALA A 18 -2.88 5.11 -12.46
C ALA A 18 -4.00 5.89 -13.14
N GLN A 19 -3.68 7.09 -13.61
CA GLN A 19 -4.34 7.60 -14.79
C GLN A 19 -4.13 6.50 -15.85
N CYS A 20 -4.99 5.48 -15.83
CA CYS A 20 -4.89 4.37 -16.76
C CYS A 20 -5.38 4.97 -18.07
N VAL A 21 -4.46 5.14 -19.01
CA VAL A 21 -4.82 5.52 -20.36
C VAL A 21 -5.81 4.45 -20.83
N THR A 22 -7.00 4.88 -21.27
CA THR A 22 -8.09 3.97 -21.65
C THR A 22 -7.57 2.94 -22.66
N GLY A 23 -7.68 1.64 -22.33
CA GLY A 23 -7.18 0.54 -23.16
C GLY A 23 -5.79 -0.02 -22.79
N GLY A 24 -5.13 0.52 -21.75
CA GLY A 24 -3.88 -0.02 -21.22
C GLY A 24 -4.04 -1.24 -20.31
N ASP A 25 -2.99 -2.05 -20.21
CA ASP A 25 -2.90 -3.16 -19.26
C ASP A 25 -2.62 -2.61 -17.85
N ILE A 26 -3.65 -2.65 -17.00
CA ILE A 26 -3.62 -2.15 -15.62
C ILE A 26 -2.61 -2.94 -14.79
N GLU A 27 -2.52 -4.26 -15.00
CA GLU A 27 -1.62 -5.13 -14.24
C GLU A 27 -0.16 -4.78 -14.54
N TYR A 28 0.18 -4.64 -15.82
CA TYR A 28 1.51 -4.24 -16.24
C TYR A 28 1.93 -2.88 -15.64
N GLU A 29 1.05 -1.88 -15.68
CA GLU A 29 1.38 -0.54 -15.17
C GLU A 29 1.51 -0.51 -13.64
N VAL A 30 0.68 -1.28 -12.93
CA VAL A 30 0.81 -1.41 -11.47
C VAL A 30 2.12 -2.09 -11.09
N ILE A 31 2.47 -3.22 -11.72
CA ILE A 31 3.73 -3.92 -11.47
C ILE A 31 4.93 -3.02 -11.79
N ARG A 32 4.90 -2.30 -12.92
CA ARG A 32 5.98 -1.37 -13.31
C ARG A 32 6.19 -0.28 -12.25
N ARG A 33 5.11 0.29 -11.73
CA ARG A 33 5.17 1.32 -10.67
C ARG A 33 5.61 0.75 -9.33
N LEU A 34 5.10 -0.40 -8.93
CA LEU A 34 5.53 -1.09 -7.72
C LEU A 34 7.02 -1.43 -7.77
N ASN A 35 7.52 -1.87 -8.92
CA ASN A 35 8.94 -2.16 -9.08
C ASN A 35 9.80 -0.89 -8.97
N ALA A 36 9.37 0.21 -9.59
CA ALA A 36 10.10 1.48 -9.55
C ALA A 36 9.97 2.24 -8.20
N ALA A 37 9.02 1.86 -7.36
CA ALA A 37 8.78 2.52 -6.07
C ALA A 37 9.91 2.22 -5.07
N LYS A 38 10.39 3.28 -4.40
CA LYS A 38 11.36 3.18 -3.30
C LYS A 38 10.71 2.78 -1.96
N LEU A 39 9.43 3.11 -1.80
CA LEU A 39 8.61 2.80 -0.64
C LEU A 39 7.18 2.55 -1.11
N VAL A 40 6.57 1.47 -0.63
CA VAL A 40 5.17 1.12 -0.92
C VAL A 40 4.31 1.40 0.30
N VAL A 41 3.26 2.20 0.17
CA VAL A 41 2.34 2.49 1.28
C VAL A 41 1.13 1.58 1.17
N ILE A 42 0.97 0.61 2.08
CA ILE A 42 -0.15 -0.35 2.07
C ILE A 42 -1.27 0.17 2.97
N LEU A 43 -2.47 0.38 2.44
CA LEU A 43 -3.66 0.61 3.28
C LEU A 43 -4.41 -0.72 3.51
N GLY A 44 -4.09 -1.37 4.62
CA GLY A 44 -4.58 -2.71 4.96
C GLY A 44 -5.98 -2.66 5.57
N THR A 45 -7.01 -2.87 4.75
CA THR A 45 -8.39 -3.11 5.23
C THR A 45 -8.61 -4.58 5.62
N LYS A 46 -9.74 -4.89 6.24
CA LYS A 46 -10.07 -6.24 6.76
C LYS A 46 -9.90 -7.37 5.73
N THR A 47 -10.26 -7.11 4.48
CA THR A 47 -10.22 -8.07 3.35
C THR A 47 -8.93 -7.98 2.53
N TYR A 48 -7.93 -7.20 2.98
CA TYR A 48 -6.68 -7.05 2.24
C TYR A 48 -5.91 -8.38 2.13
N GLY A 49 -5.38 -8.64 0.93
CA GLY A 49 -4.69 -9.87 0.54
C GLY A 49 -5.60 -11.06 0.23
N GLN A 50 -6.92 -10.85 0.21
CA GLN A 50 -7.83 -11.82 -0.40
C GLN A 50 -7.69 -11.79 -1.93
N ALA A 51 -7.82 -12.95 -2.56
CA ALA A 51 -7.98 -13.03 -4.01
C ALA A 51 -9.33 -12.40 -4.38
N GLY A 52 -9.31 -11.34 -5.18
CA GLY A 52 -10.53 -10.71 -5.71
C GLY A 52 -11.15 -11.55 -6.84
N THR A 53 -12.34 -11.14 -7.28
CA THR A 53 -13.00 -11.70 -8.48
C THR A 53 -12.45 -11.13 -9.80
N VAL A 54 -11.54 -10.15 -9.72
CA VAL A 54 -10.89 -9.50 -10.86
C VAL A 54 -9.45 -9.96 -10.99
N LYS A 55 -8.93 -9.96 -12.22
CA LYS A 55 -7.63 -10.54 -12.65
C LYS A 55 -6.39 -10.06 -11.87
N PHE A 56 -6.49 -8.96 -11.13
CA PHE A 56 -5.41 -8.45 -10.29
C PHE A 56 -5.95 -8.15 -8.90
N SER A 57 -5.37 -8.78 -7.89
CA SER A 57 -5.84 -8.79 -6.52
C SER A 57 -4.79 -8.28 -5.55
N SER A 58 -5.24 -7.73 -4.42
CA SER A 58 -4.35 -7.32 -3.31
C SER A 58 -3.46 -8.45 -2.78
N LYS A 59 -3.80 -9.71 -3.10
CA LYS A 59 -2.97 -10.88 -2.81
C LYS A 59 -1.69 -10.89 -3.65
N GLU A 60 -1.80 -10.64 -4.96
CA GLU A 60 -0.65 -10.62 -5.88
C GLU A 60 0.26 -9.42 -5.57
N GLU A 61 -0.31 -8.26 -5.27
CA GLU A 61 0.45 -7.09 -4.79
C GLU A 61 1.25 -7.44 -3.53
N LEU A 62 0.60 -8.04 -2.52
CA LEU A 62 1.26 -8.44 -1.28
C LEU A 62 2.33 -9.51 -1.50
N CYS A 63 2.09 -10.49 -2.38
CA CYS A 63 3.11 -11.46 -2.80
C CYS A 63 4.33 -10.73 -3.38
N PHE A 64 4.12 -9.81 -4.31
CA PHE A 64 5.20 -9.10 -4.98
C PHE A 64 6.01 -8.26 -3.99
N ILE A 65 5.35 -7.44 -3.16
CA ILE A 65 6.02 -6.58 -2.17
C ILE A 65 6.90 -7.41 -1.23
N VAL A 66 6.38 -8.53 -0.74
CA VAL A 66 7.10 -9.40 0.21
C VAL A 66 8.24 -10.15 -0.46
N ASN A 67 8.00 -10.73 -1.66
CA ASN A 67 8.99 -11.54 -2.36
C ASN A 67 10.16 -10.69 -2.90
N GLU A 68 9.89 -9.46 -3.33
CA GLU A 68 10.89 -8.52 -3.81
C GLU A 68 11.50 -7.68 -2.67
N GLU A 69 11.18 -8.02 -1.41
CA GLU A 69 11.62 -7.34 -0.19
C GLU A 69 11.45 -5.81 -0.28
N LYS A 70 10.40 -5.35 -0.96
CA LYS A 70 10.15 -3.92 -1.17
C LYS A 70 9.89 -3.25 0.17
N PRO A 71 10.58 -2.14 0.48
CA PRO A 71 10.26 -1.37 1.67
C PRO A 71 8.80 -0.95 1.63
N PHE A 72 8.05 -1.20 2.71
CA PHE A 72 6.65 -0.83 2.78
C PHE A 72 6.29 -0.11 4.09
N PHE A 73 5.29 0.76 4.05
CA PHE A 73 4.66 1.40 5.21
C PHE A 73 3.22 0.89 5.31
N LEU A 74 2.89 0.17 6.38
CA LEU A 74 1.54 -0.37 6.56
C LEU A 74 0.69 0.60 7.39
N ILE A 75 -0.45 1.01 6.83
CA ILE A 75 -1.54 1.66 7.54
C ILE A 75 -2.65 0.62 7.74
N LYS A 76 -2.80 0.12 8.96
CA LYS A 76 -3.74 -0.94 9.33
C LYS A 76 -5.09 -0.30 9.69
N MET A 77 -6.11 -0.58 8.89
CA MET A 77 -7.47 -0.01 9.02
C MET A 77 -8.50 -1.00 9.57
N CYS A 78 -8.03 -2.01 10.30
CA CYS A 78 -8.85 -3.04 10.91
C CYS A 78 -8.12 -3.64 12.11
N ASP A 79 -8.85 -4.26 13.03
CA ASP A 79 -8.23 -4.95 14.16
C ASP A 79 -7.45 -6.19 13.68
N ARG A 80 -8.00 -6.89 12.69
CA ARG A 80 -7.45 -8.16 12.19
C ARG A 80 -7.77 -8.35 10.72
N PHE A 81 -6.75 -8.72 9.94
CA PHE A 81 -6.93 -9.19 8.56
C PHE A 81 -7.67 -10.53 8.54
N GLU A 82 -8.65 -10.68 7.66
CA GLU A 82 -9.40 -11.92 7.47
C GLU A 82 -8.56 -13.01 6.82
N ASP A 83 -7.72 -12.67 5.85
CA ASP A 83 -6.89 -13.65 5.15
C ASP A 83 -5.71 -14.13 6.01
N PRO A 84 -5.56 -15.45 6.24
CA PRO A 84 -4.43 -15.99 7.00
C PRO A 84 -3.07 -15.71 6.37
N THR A 85 -2.98 -15.66 5.04
CA THR A 85 -1.72 -15.37 4.34
C THR A 85 -1.29 -13.94 4.60
N THR A 86 -2.23 -13.00 4.57
CA THR A 86 -1.99 -11.60 4.96
C THR A 86 -1.50 -11.51 6.40
N ARG A 87 -2.13 -12.21 7.35
CA ARG A 87 -1.66 -12.21 8.75
C ARG A 87 -0.26 -12.78 8.92
N PHE A 88 0.10 -13.80 8.14
CA PHE A 88 1.42 -14.40 8.17
C PHE A 88 2.50 -13.44 7.62
N ARG A 89 2.19 -12.73 6.54
CA ARG A 89 3.12 -11.81 5.87
C ARG A 89 3.19 -10.42 6.48
N LEU A 90 2.10 -9.98 7.09
CA LEU A 90 1.97 -8.73 7.82
C LEU A 90 1.56 -9.04 9.28
N PRO A 91 2.46 -9.67 10.06
CA PRO A 91 2.17 -9.96 11.46
C PRO A 91 2.00 -8.66 12.25
N ASP A 92 1.30 -8.73 13.38
CA ASP A 92 1.11 -7.57 14.27
C ASP A 92 2.43 -7.05 14.88
N THR A 93 3.51 -7.83 14.77
CA THR A 93 4.88 -7.40 15.12
C THR A 93 5.51 -6.46 14.10
N THR A 94 4.96 -6.39 12.88
CA THR A 94 5.41 -5.44 11.86
C THR A 94 5.04 -4.03 12.28
N SER A 95 5.96 -3.07 12.21
CA SER A 95 5.62 -1.67 12.49
C SER A 95 4.52 -1.19 11.54
N TYR A 96 3.34 -0.93 12.08
CA TYR A 96 2.18 -0.42 11.36
C TYR A 96 1.62 0.82 12.05
N PHE A 97 0.96 1.64 11.25
CA PHE A 97 0.19 2.78 11.72
C PHE A 97 -1.28 2.39 11.77
N GLN A 98 -1.91 2.44 12.95
CA GLN A 98 -3.34 2.13 13.05
C GLN A 98 -4.17 3.35 12.65
N TRP A 99 -5.12 3.16 11.73
CA TRP A 99 -6.05 4.22 11.35
C TRP A 99 -7.48 3.69 11.23
N GLU A 100 -8.35 4.11 12.12
CA GLU A 100 -9.74 3.68 12.12
C GLU A 100 -10.57 4.41 11.06
N LYS A 101 -11.51 3.69 10.46
CA LYS A 101 -12.43 4.30 9.49
C LYS A 101 -13.32 5.33 10.21
N GLY A 102 -13.41 6.53 9.65
CA GLY A 102 -14.25 7.61 10.19
C GLY A 102 -13.51 8.55 11.15
N THR A 103 -12.27 8.24 11.53
CA THR A 103 -11.43 9.19 12.26
C THR A 103 -10.60 10.04 11.30
N PRO A 104 -10.34 11.32 11.62
CA PRO A 104 -9.41 12.14 10.86
C PRO A 104 -8.06 11.43 10.69
N LEU A 105 -7.41 11.64 9.55
CA LEU A 105 -6.04 11.20 9.33
C LEU A 105 -5.14 11.86 10.40
N PRO A 106 -4.35 11.09 11.14
CA PRO A 106 -3.50 11.66 12.18
C PRO A 106 -2.45 12.60 11.58
N ALA A 107 -2.22 13.73 12.24
CA ALA A 107 -1.34 14.79 11.74
C ALA A 107 0.13 14.34 11.59
N ASN A 108 0.55 13.35 12.38
CA ASN A 108 1.90 12.78 12.36
C ASN A 108 2.12 11.74 11.24
N LEU A 109 1.07 11.25 10.58
CA LEU A 109 1.21 10.19 9.57
C LEU A 109 2.17 10.60 8.44
N VAL A 110 2.07 11.84 7.97
CA VAL A 110 2.91 12.35 6.88
C VAL A 110 4.38 12.40 7.32
N ALA A 111 4.65 12.92 8.53
CA ALA A 111 6.00 13.01 9.07
C ALA A 111 6.63 11.61 9.26
N GLU A 112 5.87 10.61 9.71
CA GLU A 112 6.36 9.23 9.83
C GLU A 112 6.64 8.59 8.48
N LEU A 113 5.81 8.86 7.49
CA LEU A 113 5.98 8.37 6.13
C LEU A 113 7.22 9.00 5.47
N GLU A 114 7.41 10.31 5.64
CA GLU A 114 8.62 11.01 5.19
C GLU A 114 9.87 10.44 5.87
N ALA A 115 9.83 10.24 7.19
CA ALA A 115 10.94 9.65 7.93
C ALA A 115 11.27 8.23 7.45
N LYS A 116 10.26 7.42 7.09
CA LYS A 116 10.50 6.10 6.51
C LYS A 116 11.05 6.19 5.09
N TYR A 117 10.49 7.07 4.26
CA TYR A 117 10.94 7.29 2.88
C TYR A 117 12.40 7.74 2.82
N SER A 118 12.83 8.64 3.71
CA SER A 118 14.23 9.08 3.79
C SER A 118 15.22 7.96 4.13
N ARG A 119 14.78 6.85 4.76
CA ARG A 119 15.61 5.67 5.04
C ARG A 119 15.71 4.71 3.84
N CYS A 120 14.89 4.92 2.82
CA CYS A 120 14.86 4.13 1.59
C CYS A 120 15.61 4.81 0.43
N LEU A 121 16.17 6.01 0.66
CA LEU A 121 17.08 6.72 -0.26
C LEU A 121 18.53 6.29 0.00
#